data_AF-A0A9R0TNE8-F1
#
_entry.id   AF-A0A9R0TNE8-F1
#
_cell.length_a   1.000
_cell.length_b   1.000
_cell.length_c   1.000
_cell.angle_alpha   90.00
_cell.angle_beta   90.00
_cell.angle_gamma   90.00
#
_symmetry.space_group_name_H-M   'P 1'
#
loop_
_entity.id
_entity.type
_entity.pdbx_description
1 polymer ?
#
loop_
_entity_poly.entity_id
_entity_poly.type
_entity_poly.pdbx_seq_one_letter_code
_entity_poly.pdbx_strand_id
1 'polypeptide(L)'
;MLSAAFNIVGFSWITSPAATELEVIVLDWFAKMLKLPSQFLSDVPGGGVIQGTASEAVLVVLLAARDRTLKKHGKKSLEKLVVYASDQTHSALQKACQEFSQRTSELSKLTVVRTMLLHLKR
;
A
#
# COMPACT_ATOMS: atom_id res chain seq x y z
N MET A 1 20.53 -6.59 15.26
CA MET A 1 21.49 -6.10 16.28
C MET A 1 22.11 -4.76 15.89
N LEU A 2 22.71 -4.61 14.70
CA LEU A 2 23.36 -3.35 14.30
C LEU A 2 22.39 -2.16 14.10
N SER A 3 21.25 -2.35 13.43
CA SER A 3 20.24 -1.28 13.27
C SER A 3 19.68 -0.80 14.61
N ALA A 4 19.51 -1.70 15.57
CA ALA A 4 19.05 -1.35 16.91
C ALA A 4 20.14 -0.62 17.73
N ALA A 5 21.42 -0.93 17.49
CA ALA A 5 22.54 -0.25 18.13
C ALA A 5 22.64 1.23 17.70
N PHE A 6 22.35 1.53 16.42
CA PHE A 6 22.32 2.91 15.94
C PHE A 6 21.06 3.68 16.36
N ASN A 7 19.95 2.98 16.66
CA ASN A 7 18.67 3.53 17.10
C ASN A 7 18.23 4.77 16.29
N ILE A 8 18.38 4.70 14.98
CA ILE A 8 18.11 5.81 14.06
C ILE A 8 16.61 6.02 13.91
N VAL A 9 16.17 7.28 13.97
CA VAL A 9 14.79 7.68 13.64
C VAL A 9 14.77 8.35 12.26
N GLY A 10 14.55 7.55 11.21
CA GLY A 10 14.62 7.96 9.80
C GLY A 10 13.32 8.53 9.23
N PHE A 11 12.66 9.47 9.92
CA PHE A 11 11.42 10.07 9.40
C PHE A 11 11.65 11.09 8.26
N SER A 12 12.88 11.56 8.09
CA SER A 12 13.27 12.49 7.03
C SER A 12 14.68 12.16 6.54
N TRP A 13 14.98 12.49 5.28
CA TRP A 13 16.31 12.30 4.70
C TRP A 13 17.40 13.01 5.52
N ILE A 14 17.10 14.20 6.08
CA ILE A 14 18.06 14.97 6.88
C ILE A 14 18.45 14.24 8.17
N THR A 15 17.54 13.45 8.76
CA THR A 15 17.81 12.76 10.03
C THR A 15 18.56 11.45 9.85
N SER A 16 18.49 10.83 8.67
CA SER A 16 19.34 9.71 8.31
C SER A 16 19.44 9.52 6.79
N PRO A 17 20.38 10.23 6.13
CA PRO A 17 20.52 10.15 4.68
C PRO A 17 21.00 8.78 4.23
N ALA A 18 21.96 8.18 4.96
CA ALA A 18 22.47 6.86 4.64
C ALA A 18 21.40 5.75 4.78
N ALA A 19 20.52 5.82 5.79
CA ALA A 19 19.48 4.81 5.97
C ALA A 19 18.40 4.92 4.87
N THR A 20 18.00 6.14 4.51
CA THR A 20 16.98 6.38 3.48
C THR A 20 17.48 6.04 2.08
N GLU A 21 18.73 6.37 1.73
CA GLU A 21 19.33 5.97 0.45
C GLU A 21 19.55 4.46 0.34
N LEU A 22 19.99 3.83 1.43
CA LEU A 22 20.19 2.38 1.45
C LEU A 22 18.87 1.63 1.23
N GLU A 23 17.77 2.10 1.82
CA GLU A 23 16.45 1.51 1.62
C GLU A 23 16.05 1.49 0.15
N VAL A 24 16.23 2.61 -0.56
CA VAL A 24 15.93 2.75 -2.00
C VAL A 24 16.74 1.74 -2.83
N ILE A 25 18.05 1.65 -2.59
CA ILE A 25 18.94 0.73 -3.33
C ILE A 25 18.56 -0.74 -3.08
N VAL A 26 18.30 -1.10 -1.82
CA VAL A 26 17.91 -2.48 -1.46
C VAL A 26 16.59 -2.86 -2.11
N LEU A 27 15.63 -1.94 -2.16
CA LEU A 27 14.35 -2.17 -2.82
C LEU A 27 14.46 -2.26 -4.34
N ASP A 28 15.33 -1.48 -4.97
CA ASP A 28 15.63 -1.61 -6.40
C ASP A 28 16.27 -2.96 -6.72
N TRP A 29 17.18 -3.45 -5.88
CA TRP A 29 17.74 -4.79 -6.01
C TRP A 29 16.65 -5.86 -5.86
N PHE A 30 15.76 -5.69 -4.88
CA PHE A 30 14.65 -6.61 -4.67
C PHE A 30 13.67 -6.64 -5.85
N ALA A 31 13.33 -5.47 -6.40
CA ALA A 31 12.49 -5.34 -7.59
C ALA A 31 13.11 -6.01 -8.82
N LYS A 32 14.43 -5.84 -9.02
CA LYS A 32 15.19 -6.52 -10.10
C LYS A 32 15.21 -8.04 -9.92
N MET A 33 15.37 -8.54 -8.69
CA MET A 33 15.29 -9.98 -8.39
C MET A 33 13.91 -10.57 -8.70
N LEU A 34 12.83 -9.82 -8.41
CA LEU A 34 11.46 -10.19 -8.75
C LEU A 34 11.11 -9.99 -10.23
N LYS A 35 12.04 -9.50 -11.05
CA LYS A 35 11.85 -9.16 -12.48
C LYS A 35 10.66 -8.21 -12.70
N LEU A 36 10.47 -7.25 -11.79
CA LEU A 36 9.44 -6.23 -11.95
C LEU A 36 9.79 -5.29 -13.10
N PRO A 37 8.79 -4.73 -13.81
CA PRO A 37 9.02 -3.73 -14.84
C PRO A 37 9.72 -2.48 -14.28
N SER A 38 10.47 -1.76 -15.12
CA SER A 38 11.26 -0.60 -14.71
C SER A 38 10.46 0.52 -14.05
N GLN A 39 9.13 0.59 -14.29
CA GLN A 39 8.22 1.55 -13.63
C GLN A 39 8.17 1.44 -12.10
N PHE A 40 8.62 0.31 -11.53
CA PHE A 40 8.71 0.10 -10.08
C PHE A 40 10.08 0.45 -9.49
N LEU A 41 11.06 0.73 -10.34
CA LEU A 41 12.39 1.16 -9.90
C LEU A 41 12.41 2.64 -9.56
N SER A 42 13.38 3.02 -8.75
CA SER A 42 13.53 4.38 -8.24
C SER A 42 14.15 5.36 -9.25
N ASP A 43 14.63 4.85 -10.39
CA ASP A 43 15.17 5.64 -11.52
C ASP A 43 14.09 6.45 -12.28
N VAL A 44 12.81 6.04 -12.15
CA VAL A 44 11.63 6.66 -12.76
C VAL A 44 10.67 7.10 -11.64
N PRO A 45 9.56 7.83 -11.91
CA PRO A 45 8.57 8.19 -10.88
C PRO A 45 7.77 6.97 -10.34
N GLY A 46 8.49 6.02 -9.77
CA GLY A 46 8.06 4.82 -9.07
C GLY A 46 8.84 4.67 -7.75
N GLY A 47 9.13 3.44 -7.36
CA GLY A 47 9.89 3.11 -6.15
C GLY A 47 9.14 2.20 -5.17
N GLY A 48 9.73 2.01 -3.99
CA GLY A 48 9.18 1.19 -2.93
C GLY A 48 9.48 1.75 -1.54
N VAL A 49 8.88 1.13 -0.52
CA VAL A 49 9.12 1.43 0.90
C VAL A 49 9.03 0.16 1.74
N ILE A 50 9.86 0.04 2.77
CA ILE A 50 9.82 -1.04 3.75
C ILE A 50 8.80 -0.66 4.84
N GLN A 51 7.79 -1.51 5.03
CA GLN A 51 6.77 -1.34 6.06
C GLN A 51 6.93 -2.41 7.14
N GLY A 52 6.51 -2.09 8.38
CA GLY A 52 6.59 -3.01 9.50
C GLY A 52 5.72 -4.25 9.31
N THR A 53 4.55 -4.07 8.70
CA THR A 53 3.62 -5.18 8.40
C THR A 53 3.01 -5.07 7.01
N ALA A 54 2.62 -6.22 6.45
CA ALA A 54 1.87 -6.27 5.20
C ALA A 54 0.49 -5.58 5.33
N SER A 55 -0.12 -5.60 6.52
CA SER A 55 -1.41 -4.96 6.76
C SER A 55 -1.32 -3.43 6.65
N GLU A 56 -0.24 -2.83 7.14
CA GLU A 56 0.01 -1.39 7.01
C GLU A 56 0.26 -1.01 5.56
N ALA A 57 1.06 -1.79 4.83
CA ALA A 57 1.28 -1.57 3.40
C ALA A 57 -0.04 -1.57 2.61
N VAL A 58 -0.93 -2.54 2.87
CA VAL A 58 -2.27 -2.60 2.26
C VAL A 58 -3.11 -1.37 2.61
N LEU A 59 -3.09 -0.93 3.86
CA LEU A 59 -3.82 0.25 4.30
C LEU A 59 -3.34 1.52 3.58
N VAL A 60 -2.02 1.72 3.47
CA VAL A 60 -1.43 2.88 2.76
C VAL A 60 -1.84 2.89 1.29
N VAL A 61 -1.80 1.73 0.62
CA VAL A 61 -2.23 1.61 -0.78
C VAL A 61 -3.72 1.93 -0.94
N LEU A 62 -4.58 1.44 -0.05
CA LEU A 62 -6.02 1.75 -0.06
C LEU A 62 -6.28 3.26 0.14
N LEU A 63 -5.56 3.90 1.06
CA LEU A 63 -5.65 5.35 1.29
C LEU A 63 -5.19 6.14 0.07
N ALA A 64 -4.07 5.77 -0.54
CA ALA A 64 -3.57 6.42 -1.75
C ALA A 64 -4.55 6.29 -2.93
N ALA A 65 -5.15 5.11 -3.11
CA ALA A 65 -6.16 4.86 -4.15
C ALA A 65 -7.44 5.69 -3.92
N ARG A 66 -7.89 5.79 -2.66
CA ARG A 66 -9.02 6.65 -2.27
C ARG A 66 -8.73 8.11 -2.58
N ASP A 67 -7.61 8.63 -2.10
CA ASP A 67 -7.28 10.05 -2.23
C ASP A 67 -7.11 10.44 -3.70
N ARG A 68 -6.53 9.55 -4.52
CA ARG A 68 -6.50 9.71 -5.98
C ARG A 68 -7.90 9.79 -6.59
N THR A 69 -8.83 8.94 -6.13
CA THR A 69 -10.22 8.93 -6.63
C THR A 69 -10.98 10.18 -6.19
N LEU A 70 -10.80 10.62 -4.94
CA LEU A 70 -11.42 11.83 -4.39
C LEU A 70 -10.93 13.10 -5.10
N LYS A 71 -9.64 13.18 -5.41
CA LYS A 71 -9.09 14.29 -6.21
C LYS A 71 -9.73 14.38 -7.60
N LYS A 72 -10.11 13.23 -8.19
CA LYS A 72 -10.68 13.17 -9.54
C LYS A 72 -12.21 13.37 -9.58
N HIS A 73 -12.95 12.81 -8.62
CA HIS A 73 -14.43 12.76 -8.65
C HIS A 73 -15.11 13.53 -7.50
N GLY A 74 -14.33 14.14 -6.60
CA GLY A 74 -14.84 14.89 -5.45
C GLY A 74 -15.30 13.99 -4.29
N LYS A 75 -15.54 14.60 -3.12
CA LYS A 75 -15.88 13.88 -1.87
C LYS A 75 -17.15 13.02 -1.94
N LYS A 76 -18.06 13.31 -2.87
CA LYS A 76 -19.31 12.55 -3.08
C LYS A 76 -19.08 11.13 -3.64
N SER A 77 -17.87 10.81 -4.11
CA SER A 77 -17.55 9.47 -4.60
C SER A 77 -17.24 8.46 -3.49
N LEU A 78 -17.14 8.89 -2.22
CA LEU A 78 -16.80 8.01 -1.09
C LEU A 78 -17.79 6.85 -0.94
N GLU A 79 -19.09 7.13 -1.04
CA GLU A 79 -20.16 6.15 -0.91
C GLU A 79 -20.15 5.08 -2.00
N LYS A 80 -19.44 5.33 -3.11
CA LYS A 80 -19.38 4.45 -4.28
C LYS A 80 -18.06 3.68 -4.38
N LEU A 81 -17.18 3.78 -3.38
CA LEU A 81 -15.93 3.03 -3.37
C LEU A 81 -16.17 1.57 -3.00
N VAL A 82 -15.65 0.67 -3.84
CA VAL A 82 -15.73 -0.78 -3.64
C VAL A 82 -14.33 -1.35 -3.74
N VAL A 83 -13.98 -2.24 -2.81
CA VAL A 83 -12.71 -2.97 -2.79
C VAL A 83 -12.96 -4.41 -3.19
N TYR A 84 -12.20 -4.90 -4.16
CA TYR A 84 -12.29 -6.28 -4.64
C TYR A 84 -11.19 -7.14 -4.00
N ALA A 85 -11.56 -8.34 -3.56
CA ALA A 85 -10.69 -9.29 -2.90
C ALA A 85 -11.16 -10.73 -3.19
N SER A 86 -10.24 -11.70 -3.14
CA SER A 86 -10.60 -13.12 -3.12
C SER A 86 -11.15 -13.53 -1.75
N ASP A 87 -11.99 -14.56 -1.73
CA ASP A 87 -12.44 -15.29 -0.55
C ASP A 87 -11.30 -15.89 0.29
N GLN A 88 -10.14 -16.16 -0.33
CA GLN A 88 -8.94 -16.68 0.33
C GLN A 88 -7.97 -15.57 0.78
N THR A 89 -8.36 -14.30 0.65
CA THR A 89 -7.46 -13.18 1.00
C THR A 89 -7.24 -13.13 2.51
N HIS A 90 -5.99 -12.88 2.91
CA HIS A 90 -5.62 -12.77 4.32
C HIS A 90 -6.49 -11.72 5.04
N SER A 91 -6.89 -12.02 6.28
CA SER A 91 -7.78 -11.19 7.11
C SER A 91 -7.28 -9.75 7.33
N ALA A 92 -5.98 -9.51 7.11
CA ALA A 92 -5.37 -8.18 7.09
C ALA A 92 -6.09 -7.22 6.12
N LEU A 93 -6.56 -7.69 4.97
CA LEU A 93 -7.28 -6.83 4.02
C LEU A 93 -8.64 -6.41 4.59
N GLN A 94 -9.37 -7.33 5.22
CA GLN A 94 -10.64 -7.02 5.86
C GLN A 94 -10.46 -6.01 7.00
N LYS A 95 -9.41 -6.20 7.82
CA LYS A 95 -9.06 -5.27 8.89
C LYS A 95 -8.73 -3.88 8.32
N ALA A 96 -7.90 -3.81 7.27
CA ALA A 96 -7.58 -2.54 6.63
C ALA A 96 -8.83 -1.81 6.07
N CYS A 97 -9.79 -2.55 5.50
CA CYS A 97 -11.07 -2.00 5.06
C CYS A 97 -11.95 -1.50 6.21
N GLN A 98 -11.92 -2.14 7.37
CA GLN A 98 -12.67 -1.69 8.55
C GLN A 98 -12.12 -0.38 9.11
N GLU A 99 -10.79 -0.29 9.28
CA GLU A 99 -10.09 0.95 9.66
C GLU A 99 -10.37 2.08 8.65
N PHE A 100 -10.40 1.72 7.37
CA PHE A 100 -10.74 2.62 6.28
C PHE A 100 -12.17 3.16 6.37
N SER A 101 -13.15 2.32 6.72
CA SER A 101 -14.56 2.71 6.86
C SER A 101 -14.86 3.56 8.10
N GLN A 102 -14.20 3.31 9.23
CA GLN A 102 -14.49 4.02 10.50
C GLN A 102 -14.26 5.54 10.42
N ARG A 103 -13.38 6.01 9.53
CA ARG A 103 -13.11 7.45 9.36
C ARG A 103 -14.13 8.20 8.51
N THR A 104 -15.11 7.48 7.97
CA THR A 104 -16.14 8.00 7.08
C THR A 104 -17.49 7.61 7.65
N SER A 105 -18.15 8.55 8.32
CA SER A 105 -19.47 8.39 8.97
C SER A 105 -20.60 7.92 8.04
N GLU A 106 -20.34 7.74 6.74
CA GLU A 106 -21.30 7.37 5.71
C GLU A 106 -21.02 6.00 5.05
N LEU A 107 -19.92 5.33 5.39
CA LEU A 107 -19.48 4.09 4.70
C LEU A 107 -20.03 2.81 5.37
N SER A 108 -21.35 2.75 5.55
CA SER A 108 -22.08 1.53 5.89
C SER A 108 -22.23 0.54 4.72
N LYS A 109 -21.63 0.84 3.56
CA LYS A 109 -21.73 0.05 2.31
C LYS A 109 -20.39 -0.20 1.62
N LEU A 110 -19.27 -0.30 2.35
CA LEU A 110 -18.08 -0.90 1.76
C LEU A 110 -18.34 -2.41 1.64
N THR A 111 -19.02 -2.83 0.57
CA THR A 111 -19.20 -4.24 0.23
C THR A 111 -17.84 -4.79 -0.16
N VAL A 112 -17.07 -5.22 0.85
CA VAL A 112 -16.14 -6.32 0.66
C VAL A 112 -17.02 -7.47 0.20
N VAL A 113 -16.90 -7.85 -1.07
CA VAL A 113 -17.33 -9.11 -1.69
C VAL A 113 -17.67 -8.81 -3.15
N ARG A 114 -16.72 -9.15 -4.01
CA ARG A 114 -17.06 -9.89 -5.21
C ARG A 114 -15.91 -10.84 -5.46
N THR A 115 -16.13 -12.12 -5.16
CA THR A 115 -15.23 -13.22 -5.47
C THR A 115 -14.88 -13.12 -6.94
N MET A 116 -13.67 -12.64 -7.26
CA MET A 116 -13.13 -12.81 -8.59
C MET A 116 -12.67 -14.27 -8.64
N LEU A 117 -13.62 -15.17 -8.87
CA LEU A 117 -13.32 -16.50 -9.36
C LEU A 117 -12.50 -16.25 -10.63
N LEU A 118 -11.20 -16.52 -10.56
CA LEU A 118 -10.29 -16.60 -11.71
C LEU A 118 -10.76 -17.75 -12.61
N HIS A 119 -11.92 -17.59 -13.23
CA HIS A 119 -12.43 -18.39 -14.35
C HIS A 119 -11.89 -17.86 -15.68
N LEU A 120 -10.71 -17.21 -15.67
CA LEU A 120 -9.85 -17.11 -16.84
C LEU A 120 -9.07 -18.43 -16.99
N LYS A 121 -9.82 -19.51 -17.25
CA LYS A 121 -9.32 -20.66 -17.99
C LYS A 121 -9.80 -20.45 -19.42
N ARG A 122 -8.94 -19.89 -20.26
CA ARG A 122 -8.84 -20.19 -21.70
C ARG A 122 -7.55 -19.62 -22.23
#